data_AF-A0A954SK76-F1
#
_entry.id   AF-A0A954SK76-F1
#
_cell.length_a   1.000
_cell.length_b   1.000
_cell.length_c   1.000
_cell.angle_alpha   90.00
_cell.angle_beta   90.00
_cell.angle_gamma   90.00
#
_symmetry.space_group_name_H-M   'P 1'
#
loop_
_entity.id
_entity.type
_entity.pdbx_description
1 polymer ?
#
loop_
_entity_poly.entity_id
_entity_poly.type
_entity_poly.pdbx_seq_one_letter_code
_entity_poly.pdbx_strand_id
1 'polypeptide(L)'
;SFAPQLRGEAGNPRETIYCWYSRNGGPVGAEFTQDHRYKLYVDGRMFDLQEDPLEQTPLKKETITGDLDTTRTKLQKALDRYEGVRPEHLMKEPPPRRQLQRDS
;
A
#
# COMPACT_ATOMS: atom_id res chain seq x y z
N SER A 1 15.52 10.63 3.89
CA SER A 1 16.38 10.76 2.70
C SER A 1 17.14 9.46 2.50
N PHE A 2 17.45 9.08 1.25
CA PHE A 2 18.33 7.93 0.94
C PHE A 2 19.79 8.34 0.67
N ALA A 3 20.10 9.65 0.73
CA ALA A 3 21.41 10.19 0.39
C ALA A 3 22.60 9.61 1.22
N PRO A 4 22.49 9.32 2.54
CA PRO A 4 23.58 8.71 3.29
C PRO A 4 24.02 7.35 2.71
N GLN A 5 23.06 6.51 2.32
CA GLN A 5 23.35 5.18 1.77
C GLN A 5 24.11 5.26 0.44
N LEU A 6 23.87 6.29 -0.38
CA LEU A 6 24.62 6.53 -1.61
C LEU A 6 26.08 6.94 -1.38
N ARG A 7 26.38 7.46 -0.20
CA ARG A 7 27.76 7.82 0.20
C ARG A 7 28.45 6.71 1.00
N GLY A 8 27.80 5.55 1.16
CA GLY A 8 28.30 4.46 2.00
C GLY A 8 28.12 4.69 3.51
N GLU A 9 27.33 5.68 3.91
CA GLU A 9 27.03 5.99 5.30
C GLU A 9 25.80 5.19 5.80
N ALA A 10 25.68 5.06 7.13
CA ALA A 10 24.50 4.46 7.74
C ALA A 10 23.23 5.27 7.43
N GLY A 11 22.19 4.59 6.95
CA GLY A 11 20.86 5.17 6.71
C GLY A 11 19.89 4.93 7.87
N ASN A 12 18.69 5.51 7.75
CA ASN A 12 17.55 5.19 8.60
C ASN A 12 16.40 4.68 7.70
N PRO A 13 16.45 3.41 7.25
CA PRO A 13 15.41 2.86 6.40
C PRO A 13 14.08 2.81 7.14
N ARG A 14 13.01 3.04 6.41
CA ARG A 14 11.64 2.92 6.93
C ARG A 14 11.32 1.44 7.18
N GLU A 15 10.61 1.16 8.26
CA GLU A 15 10.13 -0.21 8.54
C GLU A 15 8.94 -0.60 7.67
N THR A 16 8.14 0.37 7.25
CA THR A 16 6.93 0.16 6.45
C THR A 16 6.78 1.22 5.37
N ILE A 17 6.03 0.89 4.32
CA ILE A 17 5.50 1.87 3.36
C ILE A 17 3.98 1.89 3.44
N TYR A 18 3.41 3.05 3.13
CA TYR A 18 2.00 3.22 2.81
C TYR A 18 1.87 3.51 1.32
N CYS A 19 0.87 2.92 0.68
CA CYS A 19 0.54 3.20 -0.72
C CYS A 19 -0.97 3.30 -0.90
N TRP A 20 -1.40 4.37 -1.56
CA TRP A 20 -2.70 4.47 -2.20
C TRP A 20 -2.50 4.61 -3.70
N TYR A 21 -3.22 3.80 -4.48
CA TYR A 21 -3.10 3.79 -5.93
C TYR A 21 -4.46 3.64 -6.61
N SER A 22 -4.83 4.61 -7.43
CA SER A 22 -5.95 4.53 -8.35
C SER A 22 -5.46 4.70 -9.79
N ARG A 23 -5.71 3.70 -10.64
CA ARG A 23 -5.21 3.66 -12.03
C ARG A 23 -5.75 4.82 -12.87
N ASN A 24 -7.04 5.15 -12.71
CA ASN A 24 -7.72 6.18 -13.51
C ASN A 24 -7.98 7.46 -12.71
N GLY A 25 -7.54 7.52 -11.45
CA GLY A 25 -7.98 8.54 -10.51
C GLY A 25 -9.37 8.24 -9.94
N GLY A 26 -9.84 9.11 -9.04
CA GLY A 26 -11.11 8.95 -8.36
C GLY A 26 -11.05 8.06 -7.11
N PRO A 27 -12.22 7.75 -6.53
CA PRO A 27 -12.30 7.17 -5.18
C PRO A 27 -11.89 5.69 -5.13
N VAL A 28 -11.96 4.99 -6.25
CA VAL A 28 -11.69 3.55 -6.31
C VAL A 28 -10.21 3.31 -6.57
N GLY A 29 -9.56 2.62 -5.64
CA GLY A 29 -8.15 2.30 -5.71
C GLY A 29 -7.77 1.18 -4.75
N ALA A 30 -6.50 0.79 -4.81
CA ALA A 30 -5.87 -0.09 -3.83
C ALA A 30 -5.21 0.75 -2.74
N GLU A 31 -5.37 0.32 -1.49
CA GLU A 31 -4.75 0.94 -0.33
C GLU A 31 -4.15 -0.14 0.57
N PHE A 32 -2.87 0.01 0.89
CA PHE A 32 -2.14 -0.98 1.68
C PHE A 32 -0.96 -0.37 2.42
N THR A 33 -0.51 -1.09 3.43
CA THR A 33 0.83 -0.96 4.01
C THR A 33 1.60 -2.26 3.79
N GLN A 34 2.92 -2.17 3.67
CA GLN A 34 3.78 -3.35 3.65
C GLN A 34 5.11 -3.09 4.35
N ASP A 35 5.72 -4.15 4.88
CA ASP A 35 7.13 -4.17 5.24
C ASP A 35 7.94 -4.94 4.19
N HIS A 36 9.11 -5.46 4.57
CA HIS A 36 9.98 -6.21 3.67
C HIS A 36 9.39 -7.54 3.21
N ARG A 37 8.44 -8.13 3.95
CA ARG A 37 7.89 -9.45 3.66
C ARG A 37 6.37 -9.45 3.56
N TYR A 38 5.66 -8.72 4.41
CA TYR A 38 4.21 -8.81 4.49
C TYR A 38 3.53 -7.54 3.97
N LYS A 39 2.42 -7.73 3.25
CA LYS A 39 1.52 -6.66 2.80
C LYS A 39 0.15 -6.82 3.44
N LEU A 40 -0.43 -5.73 3.92
CA LEU A 40 -1.77 -5.65 4.48
C LEU A 40 -2.59 -4.61 3.73
N TYR A 41 -3.69 -5.06 3.11
CA TYR A 41 -4.67 -4.19 2.47
C TYR A 41 -5.68 -3.65 3.49
N VAL A 42 -6.29 -2.50 3.16
CA VAL A 42 -7.34 -1.87 4.00
C VAL A 42 -8.57 -2.77 4.21
N ASP A 43 -8.84 -3.70 3.29
CA ASP A 43 -9.91 -4.70 3.40
C ASP A 43 -9.57 -5.87 4.34
N GLY A 44 -8.36 -5.87 4.91
CA GLY A 44 -7.87 -6.87 5.85
C GLY A 44 -7.20 -8.07 5.20
N ARG A 45 -7.09 -8.15 3.87
CA ARG A 45 -6.29 -9.20 3.21
C ARG A 45 -4.80 -8.97 3.50
N MET A 46 -4.12 -10.02 3.94
CA MET A 46 -2.69 -10.01 4.23
C MET A 46 -1.97 -11.05 3.37
N PHE A 47 -0.79 -10.71 2.85
CA PHE A 47 0.00 -11.57 1.95
C PHE A 47 1.44 -11.68 2.45
N ASP A 48 2.05 -12.84 2.24
CA ASP A 48 3.49 -13.05 2.39
C ASP A 48 4.14 -12.88 1.01
N LEU A 49 4.77 -11.74 0.76
CA LEU A 49 5.35 -11.40 -0.54
C LEU A 49 6.59 -12.24 -0.89
N GLN A 50 7.19 -12.92 0.09
CA GLN A 50 8.32 -13.80 -0.16
C GLN A 50 7.84 -15.14 -0.74
N GLU A 51 6.76 -15.70 -0.19
CA GLU A 51 6.18 -16.98 -0.62
C GLU A 51 5.11 -16.81 -1.73
N ASP A 52 4.43 -15.66 -1.77
CA ASP A 52 3.39 -15.30 -2.73
C ASP A 52 3.63 -13.89 -3.32
N PRO A 53 4.66 -13.73 -4.16
CA PRO A 53 5.01 -12.43 -4.76
C PRO A 53 3.95 -11.88 -5.72
N LEU A 54 3.00 -12.71 -6.14
CA LEU A 54 1.88 -12.32 -7.02
C LEU A 54 0.57 -12.10 -6.27
N GLU A 55 0.57 -12.23 -4.94
CA GLU A 55 -0.58 -11.95 -4.07
C GLU A 55 -1.84 -12.74 -4.46
N GLN A 56 -1.66 -14.01 -4.81
CA GLN A 56 -2.74 -14.90 -5.24
C GLN A 56 -3.49 -15.52 -4.08
N THR A 57 -2.84 -15.74 -2.94
CA THR A 57 -3.40 -16.50 -1.80
C THR A 57 -3.26 -15.70 -0.51
N PRO A 58 -4.31 -15.00 -0.06
CA PRO A 58 -4.26 -14.28 1.21
C PRO A 58 -4.09 -15.25 2.38
N LEU A 59 -3.33 -14.81 3.39
CA LEU A 59 -3.17 -15.53 4.64
C LEU A 59 -4.52 -15.69 5.32
N LYS A 60 -4.79 -16.91 5.81
CA LYS A 60 -6.00 -17.21 6.54
C LYS A 60 -5.92 -16.54 7.92
N LYS A 61 -7.04 -15.97 8.40
CA LYS A 61 -7.06 -15.25 9.68
C LYS A 61 -6.59 -16.12 10.84
N GLU A 62 -6.92 -17.40 10.80
CA GLU A 62 -6.57 -18.38 11.83
C GLU A 62 -5.06 -18.68 11.88
N THR A 63 -4.35 -18.39 10.79
CA THR A 63 -2.88 -18.57 10.71
C THR A 63 -2.10 -17.35 11.19
N ILE A 64 -2.75 -16.19 11.31
CA ILE A 64 -2.13 -14.95 11.79
C ILE A 64 -2.06 -14.99 13.31
N THR A 65 -0.96 -15.52 13.83
CA THR A 65 -0.70 -15.69 15.26
C THR A 65 0.77 -15.37 15.59
N GLY A 66 1.07 -15.11 16.87
CA GLY A 66 2.44 -14.85 17.32
C GLY A 66 3.10 -13.65 16.63
N ASP A 67 4.30 -13.84 16.11
CA ASP A 67 5.08 -12.80 15.43
C ASP A 67 4.37 -12.24 14.19
N LEU A 68 3.56 -13.08 13.52
CA LEU A 68 2.78 -12.66 12.36
C LEU A 68 1.65 -11.70 12.76
N ASP A 69 1.01 -11.93 13.92
CA ASP A 69 0.00 -11.02 14.46
C ASP A 69 0.62 -9.69 14.95
N THR A 70 1.83 -9.76 15.53
CA THR A 70 2.61 -8.56 15.86
C THR A 70 2.92 -7.74 14.60
N THR A 71 3.30 -8.41 13.51
CA THR A 71 3.54 -7.77 12.21
C THR A 71 2.27 -7.17 11.62
N ARG A 72 1.16 -7.91 11.66
CA ARG A 72 -0.16 -7.40 11.23
C ARG A 72 -0.55 -6.15 12.02
N THR A 73 -0.37 -6.15 13.34
CA THR A 73 -0.65 -5.00 14.21
C THR A 73 0.20 -3.78 13.85
N LYS A 74 1.51 -3.98 13.59
CA LYS A 74 2.41 -2.92 13.11
C LYS A 74 1.92 -2.31 11.79
N LEU A 75 1.54 -3.15 10.83
CA LEU A 75 1.04 -2.72 9.52
C LEU A 75 -0.33 -2.02 9.63
N GLN A 76 -1.22 -2.52 10.48
CA GLN A 76 -2.52 -1.90 10.75
C GLN A 76 -2.34 -0.50 11.34
N LYS A 77 -1.49 -0.34 12.35
CA LYS A 77 -1.16 0.97 12.93
C LYS A 77 -0.63 1.96 11.89
N ALA A 78 0.12 1.47 10.90
CA ALA A 78 0.58 2.29 9.79
C ALA A 78 -0.57 2.68 8.84
N LEU A 79 -1.57 1.82 8.60
CA LEU A 79 -2.78 2.16 7.84
C LEU A 79 -3.60 3.22 8.56
N ASP A 80 -3.84 3.03 9.86
CA ASP A 80 -4.69 3.91 10.67
C ASP A 80 -4.18 5.36 10.69
N ARG A 81 -2.86 5.57 10.55
CA ARG A 81 -2.26 6.90 10.44
C ARG A 81 -2.72 7.68 9.21
N TYR A 82 -3.15 6.99 8.16
CA TYR A 82 -3.61 7.57 6.90
C TYR A 82 -5.13 7.44 6.72
N GLU A 83 -5.86 6.99 7.74
CA GLU A 83 -7.31 6.96 7.69
C GLU A 83 -7.89 8.37 7.50
N GLY A 84 -8.77 8.53 6.51
CA GLY A 84 -9.44 9.80 6.24
C GLY A 84 -8.55 10.94 5.72
N VAL A 85 -7.27 10.71 5.44
CA VAL A 85 -6.35 11.78 5.00
C VAL A 85 -6.54 12.19 3.54
N ARG A 86 -7.30 11.41 2.75
CA ARG A 86 -7.51 11.70 1.32
C ARG A 86 -8.36 12.96 1.15
N PRO A 87 -7.87 13.98 0.42
CA PRO A 87 -8.66 15.16 0.11
C PRO A 87 -9.95 14.83 -0.65
N GLU A 88 -11.03 15.55 -0.36
CA GLU A 88 -12.36 15.32 -0.95
C GLU A 88 -12.37 15.29 -2.49
N HIS A 89 -11.52 16.08 -3.15
CA HIS A 89 -11.48 16.13 -4.61
C HIS A 89 -10.94 14.82 -5.23
N LEU A 90 -10.14 14.04 -4.50
CA LEU A 90 -9.68 12.71 -4.94
C LEU A 90 -10.73 11.63 -4.68
N MET A 91 -11.76 11.94 -3.89
CA MET A 91 -12.89 11.04 -3.60
C MET A 91 -14.01 11.18 -4.66
N LYS A 92 -13.81 12.00 -5.69
CA LYS A 92 -14.76 12.23 -6.77
C LYS A 92 -14.23 11.66 -8.08
N GLU A 93 -15.13 11.17 -8.92
CA GLU A 93 -14.77 10.72 -10.27
C GLU A 93 -14.12 11.87 -11.06
N PRO A 94 -12.97 11.62 -11.71
CA PRO A 94 -12.34 12.62 -12.56
C PRO A 94 -13.21 12.91 -13.79
N PRO A 95 -13.14 14.11 -14.37
CA PRO A 95 -13.88 14.42 -15.58
C PRO A 95 -13.48 13.46 -16.71
N PRO A 96 -14.40 13.16 -17.65
CA PRO A 96 -14.09 12.28 -18.77
C PRO A 96 -12.87 12.81 -19.52
N ARG A 97 -11.89 11.93 -19.72
CA ARG A 97 -10.66 12.27 -20.44
C ARG A 97 -11.05 12.73 -21.85
N ARG A 98 -10.71 13.95 -22.23
CA ARG A 98 -10.94 14.47 -23.59
C ARG A 98 -10.34 13.46 -24.58
N GLN A 99 -11.18 12.85 -25.41
CA GLN A 99 -10.68 12.12 -26.56
C GLN A 99 -10.03 13.16 -27.47
N LEU A 100 -8.70 13.09 -27.60
CA LEU A 100 -8.02 13.73 -28.72
C LEU A 100 -8.60 13.08 -29.97
N GLN A 101 -9.51 13.80 -30.65
CA GLN A 101 -9.91 13.46 -32.00
C GLN A 101 -8.60 13.43 -32.79
N ARG A 102 -8.18 12.23 -33.17
CA ARG A 102 -7.14 12.06 -34.18
C ARG A 102 -7.83 12.37 -35.49
N ASP A 103 -7.78 13.63 -35.89
CA ASP A 103 -8.19 14.04 -37.23
C ASP A 103 -7.41 13.17 -38.23
N SER A 104 -8.17 12.45 -39.07
CA SER A 104 -7.65 11.54 -40.09
C SER A 104 -7.22 12.29 -41.35
#